data_AF-W1YWT3-F1
#
_entry.id   AF-W1YWT3-F1
#
_cell.length_a   1.000
_cell.length_b   1.000
_cell.length_c   1.000
_cell.angle_alpha   90.00
_cell.angle_beta   90.00
_cell.angle_gamma   90.00
#
_symmetry.space_group_name_H-M   'P 1'
#
loop_
_entity.id
_entity.type
_entity.pdbx_description
1 polymer ?
#
loop_
_entity_poly.entity_id
_entity_poly.type
_entity_poly.pdbx_seq_one_letter_code
_entity_poly.pdbx_strand_id
1 'polypeptide(L)'
;TSQTAGVSAVTASINNSSQSRDVTFIADVRTAKIADLVVTRDNSVADGAMANTLRVRVTDAFGNTLAGQTVSVMAGNGATVAPTVITEPDGTAE
;
A
#
# COMPACT_ATOMS: atom_id res chain seq x y z
N THR A 1 -3.03 9.58 -20.17
CA THR A 1 -3.52 8.65 -19.13
C THR A 1 -3.14 9.22 -17.78
N SER A 2 -3.94 9.01 -16.72
CA SER A 2 -3.58 9.46 -15.37
C SER A 2 -2.48 8.57 -14.78
N GLN A 3 -1.58 9.16 -13.99
CA GLN A 3 -0.62 8.43 -13.15
C GLN A 3 -1.12 8.25 -11.72
N THR A 4 -2.20 8.95 -11.35
CA THR A 4 -2.83 8.85 -10.02
C THR A 4 -4.02 7.91 -10.10
N ALA A 5 -4.01 6.88 -9.26
CA ALA A 5 -5.13 5.97 -9.09
C ALA A 5 -6.29 6.68 -8.37
N GLY A 6 -7.52 6.25 -8.65
CA GLY A 6 -8.73 6.82 -8.08
C GLY A 6 -9.71 7.30 -9.14
N VAL A 7 -10.79 7.92 -8.65
CA VAL A 7 -11.88 8.44 -9.49
C VAL A 7 -11.49 9.81 -10.04
N SER A 8 -11.71 10.03 -11.33
CA SER A 8 -11.58 11.32 -11.99
C SER A 8 -12.86 11.63 -12.76
N ALA A 9 -13.40 12.83 -12.58
CA ALA A 9 -14.55 13.30 -13.33
C ALA A 9 -14.12 13.90 -14.67
N VAL A 10 -14.76 13.48 -15.75
CA VAL A 10 -14.58 14.02 -17.10
C VAL A 10 -15.84 14.78 -17.49
N THR A 11 -15.70 16.09 -17.63
CA THR A 11 -16.81 16.99 -17.99
C THR A 11 -16.68 17.44 -19.44
N ALA A 12 -17.73 17.21 -20.23
CA ALA A 12 -17.89 17.81 -21.55
C ALA A 12 -18.89 18.97 -21.47
N SER A 13 -18.61 20.08 -22.16
CA SER A 13 -19.54 21.21 -22.24
C SER A 13 -19.72 21.71 -23.67
N ILE A 14 -20.94 22.17 -23.97
CA ILE A 14 -21.29 22.83 -25.23
C ILE A 14 -22.43 23.82 -24.99
N ASN A 15 -22.28 25.07 -25.44
CA ASN A 15 -23.33 26.10 -25.42
C ASN A 15 -24.10 26.17 -24.08
N ASN A 16 -23.39 26.32 -22.96
CA ASN A 16 -23.92 26.35 -21.59
C ASN A 16 -24.54 25.03 -21.06
N SER A 17 -24.51 23.95 -21.82
CA SER A 17 -24.81 22.60 -21.34
C SER A 17 -23.52 21.90 -20.90
N SER A 18 -23.60 21.06 -19.86
CA SER A 18 -22.48 20.22 -19.44
C SER A 18 -22.95 18.84 -19.02
N GLN A 19 -22.10 17.84 -19.24
CA GLN A 19 -22.30 16.48 -18.75
C GLN A 19 -20.99 15.96 -18.19
N SER A 20 -21.06 15.39 -16.98
CA SER A 20 -19.92 14.75 -16.32
C SER A 20 -20.08 13.23 -16.27
N ARG A 21 -18.96 12.51 -16.42
CA ARG A 21 -18.86 11.07 -16.20
C ARG A 21 -17.58 10.77 -15.42
N ASP A 22 -17.68 9.84 -14.50
CA ASP A 22 -16.54 9.37 -13.73
C ASP A 22 -15.77 8.28 -14.48
N VAL A 23 -14.45 8.32 -14.38
CA VAL A 23 -13.53 7.25 -14.78
C VAL A 23 -12.69 6.84 -13.58
N THR A 24 -12.36 5.55 -13.48
CA THR A 24 -11.52 5.01 -12.40
C THR A 24 -10.18 4.57 -12.96
N PHE A 25 -9.11 5.15 -12.44
CA PHE A 25 -7.75 4.70 -12.70
C PHE A 25 -7.32 3.72 -11.60
N ILE A 26 -6.76 2.58 -12.00
CA ILE A 26 -6.33 1.51 -11.09
C ILE A 26 -4.80 1.55 -10.99
N ALA A 27 -4.27 1.41 -9.76
CA ALA A 27 -2.84 1.34 -9.51
C ALA A 27 -2.20 0.10 -10.18
N ASP A 28 -0.94 0.22 -10.62
CA ASP A 28 -0.29 -0.87 -11.36
C ASP A 28 0.41 -1.87 -10.43
N VAL A 29 -0.29 -2.98 -10.15
CA VAL A 29 0.22 -4.11 -9.33
C VAL A 29 1.52 -4.70 -9.86
N ARG A 30 1.83 -4.59 -11.16
CA ARG A 30 3.04 -5.16 -11.77
C ARG A 30 4.29 -4.38 -11.41
N THR A 31 4.11 -3.13 -10.96
CA THR A 31 5.20 -2.24 -10.55
C THR A 31 5.24 -2.05 -9.04
N ALA A 32 4.61 -2.96 -8.29
CA ALA A 32 4.59 -2.94 -6.84
C ALA A 32 6.01 -2.88 -6.26
N LYS A 33 6.21 -1.97 -5.31
CA LYS A 33 7.46 -1.80 -4.56
C LYS A 33 7.15 -1.48 -3.10
N ILE A 34 8.08 -1.84 -2.22
CA ILE A 34 8.05 -1.36 -0.84
C ILE A 34 8.49 0.10 -0.86
N ALA A 35 7.56 0.99 -0.50
CA ALA A 35 7.82 2.42 -0.42
C ALA A 35 8.40 2.83 0.93
N ASP A 36 7.98 2.15 1.99
CA ASP A 36 8.42 2.41 3.35
C ASP A 36 8.38 1.12 4.19
N LEU A 37 9.31 1.01 5.14
CA LEU A 37 9.40 -0.07 6.12
C LEU A 37 9.87 0.54 7.44
N VAL A 38 9.00 0.51 8.44
CA VAL A 38 9.24 1.14 9.74
C VAL A 38 9.06 0.10 10.85
N VAL A 39 9.97 0.09 11.82
CA VAL A 39 9.80 -0.73 13.03
C VAL A 39 8.88 0.02 13.99
N THR A 40 7.71 -0.54 14.31
CA THR A 40 6.72 0.06 15.21
C THR A 40 6.89 -0.40 16.65
N ARG A 41 7.51 -1.57 16.87
CA ARG A 41 7.99 -2.03 18.18
C ARG A 41 9.35 -2.69 18.01
N ASP A 42 10.34 -2.16 18.69
CA ASP A 42 11.71 -2.69 18.74
C ASP A 42 12.09 -3.15 20.15
N ASN A 43 13.18 -3.91 20.22
CA ASN A 43 13.83 -4.36 21.45
C ASN A 43 12.94 -5.25 22.34
N SER A 44 12.07 -6.04 21.72
CA SER A 44 11.25 -7.05 22.40
C SER A 44 12.12 -8.12 23.07
N VAL A 45 11.65 -8.66 24.19
CA VAL A 45 12.35 -9.71 24.93
C VAL A 45 12.46 -10.95 24.04
N ALA A 46 13.65 -11.56 23.98
CA ALA A 46 13.91 -12.78 23.22
C ALA A 46 13.37 -14.03 23.97
N ASP A 47 12.11 -14.00 24.39
CA ASP A 47 11.41 -15.09 25.09
C ASP A 47 10.61 -16.00 24.13
N GLY A 48 10.59 -15.66 22.83
CA GLY A 48 9.81 -16.38 21.81
C GLY A 48 8.30 -16.12 21.88
N ALA A 49 7.83 -15.32 22.84
CA ALA A 49 6.44 -14.91 23.00
C ALA A 49 6.22 -13.46 22.52
N MET A 50 7.21 -12.59 22.69
CA MET A 50 7.19 -11.20 22.25
C MET A 50 7.91 -11.05 20.91
N ALA A 51 7.23 -10.46 19.93
CA ALA A 51 7.79 -10.15 18.61
C ALA A 51 7.94 -8.64 18.41
N ASN A 52 8.96 -8.24 17.65
CA ASN A 52 9.04 -6.90 17.07
C ASN A 52 7.96 -6.76 15.98
N THR A 53 7.31 -5.60 15.94
CA THR A 53 6.30 -5.28 14.93
C THR A 53 6.89 -4.31 13.92
N LEU A 54 6.57 -4.52 12.65
CA LEU A 54 7.01 -3.66 11.55
C LEU A 54 5.77 -3.26 10.76
N ARG A 55 5.75 -2.02 10.31
CA ARG A 55 4.77 -1.54 9.35
C ARG A 55 5.43 -1.39 7.99
N VAL A 56 4.80 -1.96 6.97
CA VAL A 56 5.25 -1.88 5.58
C VAL A 56 4.24 -1.08 4.78
N ARG A 57 4.71 -0.23 3.87
CA ARG A 57 3.85 0.45 2.89
C ARG A 57 4.21 0.02 1.47
N VAL A 58 3.22 -0.47 0.73
CA VAL A 58 3.37 -0.93 -0.66
C VAL A 58 2.70 0.05 -1.62
N THR A 59 3.44 0.47 -2.64
CA THR A 59 2.94 1.34 -3.70
C THR A 59 3.35 0.85 -5.08
N ASP A 60 2.72 1.38 -6.14
CA ASP A 60 3.20 1.19 -7.50
C ASP A 60 4.38 2.12 -7.84
N ALA A 61 4.91 2.07 -9.07
CA ALA A 61 6.02 2.92 -9.49
C ALA A 61 5.75 4.43 -9.33
N PHE A 62 4.50 4.85 -9.45
CA PHE A 62 4.04 6.24 -9.37
C PHE A 62 3.62 6.68 -7.97
N GLY A 63 3.64 5.77 -6.98
CA GLY A 63 3.31 6.06 -5.59
C GLY A 63 1.85 5.82 -5.22
N ASN A 64 1.05 5.19 -6.08
CA ASN A 64 -0.32 4.81 -5.73
C ASN A 64 -0.32 3.64 -4.75
N THR A 65 -1.16 3.68 -3.73
CA THR A 65 -1.24 2.63 -2.71
C THR A 65 -1.82 1.34 -3.28
N LEU A 66 -1.23 0.21 -2.89
CA LEU A 66 -1.65 -1.11 -3.35
C LEU A 66 -2.20 -1.93 -2.20
N ALA A 67 -3.52 -2.17 -2.21
CA ALA A 67 -4.22 -3.03 -1.27
C ALA A 67 -4.16 -4.50 -1.72
N GLY A 68 -4.35 -5.43 -0.78
CA GLY A 68 -4.43 -6.88 -1.08
C GLY A 68 -3.09 -7.54 -1.36
N GLN A 69 -1.97 -6.84 -1.16
CA GLN A 69 -0.63 -7.38 -1.40
C GLN A 69 -0.16 -8.19 -0.20
N THR A 70 0.29 -9.41 -0.47
CA THR A 70 0.89 -10.28 0.54
C THR A 70 2.31 -9.80 0.85
N VAL A 71 2.57 -9.45 2.10
CA VAL A 71 3.87 -8.99 2.58
C VAL A 71 4.38 -9.98 3.62
N SER A 72 5.60 -10.47 3.41
CA SER A 72 6.31 -11.33 4.36
C SER A 72 7.59 -10.64 4.83
N VAL A 73 7.81 -10.62 6.13
CA VAL A 73 8.99 -10.02 6.74
C VAL A 73 9.77 -11.13 7.45
N MET A 74 11.10 -11.09 7.34
CA MET A 74 12.00 -11.99 8.06
C MET A 74 13.12 -11.16 8.70
N ALA A 75 13.47 -11.50 9.94
CA ALA A 75 14.62 -10.90 10.59
C ALA A 75 15.89 -11.70 10.27
N GLY A 76 16.90 -11.04 9.70
CA GLY A 76 18.16 -11.69 9.32
C GLY A 76 19.01 -12.19 10.50
N ASN A 77 18.68 -11.80 11.73
CA ASN A 77 19.33 -12.19 12.97
C ASN A 77 18.61 -13.32 13.73
N GLY A 78 17.60 -13.97 13.11
CA GLY A 78 16.88 -15.09 13.71
C GLY A 78 15.81 -14.72 14.74
N ALA A 79 15.51 -13.42 14.91
CA ALA A 79 14.40 -12.97 15.74
C ALA A 79 13.04 -13.31 15.09
N THR A 80 12.04 -13.62 15.90
CA THR A 80 10.66 -13.80 15.43
C THR A 80 10.03 -12.44 15.14
N VAL A 81 9.56 -12.26 13.91
CA VAL A 81 8.73 -11.11 13.50
C VAL A 81 7.30 -11.59 13.25
N ALA A 82 6.34 -10.66 13.26
CA ALA A 82 4.93 -10.93 12.99
C ALA A 82 4.71 -11.71 11.67
N PRO A 83 3.62 -12.49 11.56
CA PRO A 83 3.35 -13.34 10.39
C PRO A 83 3.11 -12.54 9.10
N THR A 84 2.99 -13.25 7.98
CA THR A 84 2.60 -12.69 6.68
C THR A 84 1.30 -11.89 6.79
N VAL A 85 1.32 -10.66 6.29
CA VAL A 85 0.22 -9.69 6.39
C VAL A 85 -0.22 -9.23 5.01
N ILE A 86 -1.46 -8.76 4.90
CA ILE A 86 -2.05 -8.29 3.65
C ILE A 86 -2.24 -6.79 3.74
N THR A 87 -1.86 -6.06 2.70
CA THR A 87 -2.01 -4.60 2.71
C THR A 87 -3.47 -4.15 2.72
N GLU A 88 -3.75 -3.15 3.55
CA GLU A 88 -5.01 -2.45 3.66
C GLU A 88 -5.25 -1.50 2.46
N PRO A 89 -6.44 -0.86 2.34
CA PRO A 89 -6.72 0.11 1.27
C PRO A 89 -5.72 1.27 1.15
N ASP A 90 -5.06 1.63 2.24
CA ASP A 90 -4.01 2.66 2.28
C ASP A 90 -2.61 2.12 1.88
N GLY A 91 -2.53 0.84 1.52
CA GLY A 91 -1.31 0.14 1.12
C GLY A 91 -0.41 -0.25 2.28
N THR A 92 -0.85 -0.12 3.53
CA THR A 92 -0.05 -0.48 4.71
C THR A 92 -0.35 -1.89 5.21
N ALA A 93 0.62 -2.54 5.83
CA ALA A 93 0.48 -3.83 6.50
C ALA A 93 1.34 -3.88 7.77
N GLU A 94 0.81 -4.46 8.86
CA GLU A 94 1.45 -4.58 10.19
C GLU A 94 1.39 -6.01 10.74
#